data_AF-A0A523VHU8-F1
#
_entry.id   AF-A0A523VHU8-F1
#
_cell.length_a   1.000
_cell.length_b   1.000
_cell.length_c   1.000
_cell.angle_alpha   90.00
_cell.angle_beta   90.00
_cell.angle_gamma   90.00
#
_symmetry.space_group_name_H-M   'P 1'
#
loop_
_entity.id
_entity.type
_entity.pdbx_description
1 polymer ?
#
loop_
_entity_poly.entity_id
_entity_poly.type
_entity_poly.pdbx_seq_one_letter_code
_entity_poly.pdbx_strand_id
1 'polypeptide(L)'
;MIFSEQNSNGVSPLTTGQTSKCRFSVNREEICYLQWIIEAYDGMASMRTVNPKTGEIEISIAPGCREEILSLINHLKEEGIIHVRDKKTD
;
A
#
# COMPACT_ATOMS: atom_id res chain seq x y z
N MET A 1 -7.04 -33.43 -18.89
CA MET A 1 -8.35 -33.07 -19.49
C MET A 1 -8.21 -31.65 -20.01
N ILE A 2 -8.56 -31.47 -21.28
CA ILE A 2 -8.12 -30.43 -22.22
C ILE A 2 -8.73 -29.05 -21.91
N PHE A 3 -7.94 -27.98 -22.06
CA PHE A 3 -8.23 -26.75 -22.85
C PHE A 3 -6.88 -26.03 -23.09
N SER A 4 -6.18 -26.35 -24.19
CA SER A 4 -6.18 -25.61 -25.46
C SER A 4 -5.30 -24.34 -25.42
N GLU A 5 -4.03 -24.59 -25.76
CA GLU A 5 -3.01 -23.64 -26.19
C GLU A 5 -3.41 -23.01 -27.53
N GLN A 6 -3.42 -21.67 -27.65
CA GLN A 6 -2.91 -20.92 -28.81
C GLN A 6 -2.89 -19.41 -28.51
N ASN A 7 -1.70 -18.82 -28.34
CA ASN A 7 -1.20 -17.76 -29.23
C ASN A 7 0.25 -17.40 -28.84
N SER A 8 1.15 -17.77 -29.73
CA SER A 8 2.55 -17.38 -29.79
C SER A 8 2.71 -15.88 -30.05
N ASN A 9 3.10 -15.12 -29.02
CA ASN A 9 3.91 -13.90 -29.18
C ASN A 9 4.76 -13.76 -27.91
N GLY A 10 6.08 -13.73 -28.09
CA GLY A 10 7.06 -13.74 -27.02
C GLY A 10 6.98 -12.49 -26.14
N VAL A 11 6.21 -12.59 -25.05
CA VAL A 11 6.31 -11.71 -23.88
C VAL A 11 6.59 -12.61 -22.68
N SER A 12 7.81 -12.52 -22.15
CA SER A 12 8.19 -13.12 -20.88
C SER A 12 7.24 -12.64 -19.77
N PRO A 13 6.92 -13.46 -18.76
CA PRO A 13 5.90 -13.15 -17.75
C PRO A 13 6.41 -12.06 -16.79
N LEU A 14 6.38 -10.81 -17.22
CA LEU A 14 6.46 -9.66 -16.34
C LEU A 14 5.08 -9.51 -15.68
N THR A 15 5.02 -10.07 -14.47
CA THR A 15 3.99 -9.94 -13.44
C THR A 15 3.01 -8.78 -13.69
N THR A 16 1.74 -9.13 -13.92
CA THR A 16 0.56 -8.25 -13.98
C THR A 16 0.72 -6.99 -13.12
N GLY A 17 0.91 -5.84 -13.79
CA GLY A 17 1.15 -4.54 -13.18
C GLY A 17 -0.10 -3.93 -12.55
N GLN A 18 -0.62 -4.52 -11.47
CA GLN A 18 -1.78 -3.99 -10.75
C GLN A 18 -1.35 -3.23 -9.50
N THR A 19 -1.75 -1.95 -9.42
CA THR A 19 -1.66 -1.14 -8.20
C THR A 19 -2.49 -1.80 -7.10
N SER A 20 -1.85 -2.06 -5.96
CA SER A 20 -2.53 -2.57 -4.77
C SER A 20 -2.98 -1.42 -3.87
N LYS A 21 -4.09 -1.61 -3.15
CA LYS A 21 -4.56 -0.65 -2.15
C LYS A 21 -4.55 -1.28 -0.76
N CYS A 22 -4.10 -0.55 0.24
CA CYS A 22 -4.24 -0.92 1.65
C CYS A 22 -4.94 0.21 2.42
N ARG A 23 -5.83 -0.16 3.33
CA ARG A 23 -6.56 0.76 4.21
C ARG A 23 -6.31 0.38 5.65
N PHE A 24 -6.05 1.38 6.46
CA PHE A 24 -5.90 1.25 7.90
C PHE A 24 -6.16 2.61 8.56
N SER A 25 -6.24 2.63 9.88
CA SER A 25 -6.39 3.86 10.65
C SER A 25 -5.12 4.17 11.43
N VAL A 26 -4.73 5.44 11.50
CA VAL A 26 -3.62 5.95 12.31
C VAL A 26 -4.12 7.01 13.27
N ASN A 27 -3.30 7.52 14.20
CA ASN A 27 -3.72 8.69 14.97
C ASN A 27 -3.81 9.92 14.05
N ARG A 28 -4.68 10.87 14.39
CA ARG A 28 -5.05 11.96 13.46
C ARG A 28 -3.88 12.91 13.24
N GLU A 29 -3.09 13.12 14.28
CA GLU A 29 -1.85 13.89 14.32
C GLU A 29 -0.73 13.27 13.48
N GLU A 30 -0.79 11.97 13.19
CA GLU A 30 0.21 11.24 12.41
C GLU A 30 -0.06 11.29 10.91
N ILE A 31 -1.28 11.65 10.48
CA ILE A 31 -1.69 11.61 9.07
C ILE A 31 -0.74 12.44 8.20
N CYS A 32 -0.47 13.70 8.57
CA CYS A 32 0.39 14.57 7.76
C CYS A 32 1.83 14.04 7.69
N TYR A 33 2.32 13.51 8.81
CA TYR A 33 3.68 12.98 8.90
C TYR A 33 3.83 11.72 8.04
N LEU A 34 2.90 10.76 8.14
CA LEU A 34 2.90 9.56 7.32
C LEU A 34 2.71 9.89 5.84
N GLN A 35 1.88 10.90 5.50
CA GLN A 35 1.72 11.36 4.13
C GLN A 35 3.07 11.79 3.53
N TRP A 36 3.80 12.62 4.25
CA TRP A 36 5.11 13.12 3.80
C TRP A 36 6.13 12.01 3.61
N ILE A 37 6.17 11.02 4.51
CA ILE A 37 7.05 9.87 4.34
C ILE A 37 6.68 9.12 3.07
N ILE A 38 5.40 8.77 2.88
CA ILE A 38 4.98 8.01 1.70
C ILE A 38 5.26 8.78 0.41
N GLU A 39 4.98 10.08 0.38
CA GLU A 39 5.23 10.95 -0.79
C GLU A 39 6.73 11.15 -1.07
N ALA A 40 7.61 10.98 -0.08
CA ALA A 40 9.05 11.00 -0.30
C ALA A 40 9.56 9.77 -1.10
N TYR A 41 8.82 8.67 -1.10
CA TYR A 41 9.08 7.49 -1.95
C TYR A 41 8.34 7.63 -3.28
N ASP A 42 8.77 8.64 -4.07
CA ASP A 42 8.14 9.00 -5.34
C ASP A 42 8.00 7.79 -6.27
N GLY A 43 6.84 7.68 -6.92
CA GLY A 43 6.50 6.59 -7.84
C GLY A 43 6.23 5.23 -7.19
N MET A 44 6.50 5.03 -5.90
CA MET A 44 6.31 3.74 -5.23
C MET A 44 4.96 3.62 -4.54
N ALA A 45 4.50 4.70 -3.91
CA ALA A 45 3.18 4.75 -3.28
C ALA A 45 2.63 6.18 -3.20
N SER A 46 1.32 6.27 -3.05
CA SER A 46 0.62 7.52 -2.75
C SER A 46 -0.35 7.29 -1.62
N MET A 47 -0.53 8.29 -0.76
CA MET A 47 -1.49 8.22 0.35
C MET A 47 -2.61 9.21 0.13
N ARG A 48 -3.84 8.83 0.51
CA ARG A 48 -4.91 9.80 0.73
C ARG A 48 -5.60 9.57 2.05
N THR A 49 -6.08 10.66 2.64
CA THR A 49 -6.93 10.60 3.82
C THR A 49 -8.37 10.28 3.41
N VAL A 50 -8.90 9.18 3.90
CA VAL A 50 -10.29 8.75 3.64
C VAL A 50 -11.23 9.41 4.65
N ASN A 51 -10.87 9.40 5.93
CA ASN A 51 -11.63 10.07 6.97
C ASN A 51 -10.68 10.70 8.00
N PRO A 52 -10.52 12.04 7.97
CA PRO A 52 -9.61 12.73 8.87
C PRO A 52 -10.12 12.69 10.31
N LYS A 53 -11.40 12.39 10.59
CA LYS A 53 -11.97 12.26 11.95
C LYS A 53 -11.60 10.96 12.64
N THR A 54 -11.62 9.87 11.89
CA THR A 54 -11.28 8.55 12.43
C THR A 54 -9.81 8.20 12.22
N GLY A 55 -9.07 8.98 11.42
CA GLY A 55 -7.69 8.69 11.05
C GLY A 55 -7.58 7.63 9.95
N GLU A 56 -8.66 7.38 9.22
CA GLU A 56 -8.69 6.38 8.15
C GLU A 56 -7.97 6.90 6.91
N ILE A 57 -7.01 6.13 6.42
CA ILE A 57 -6.19 6.44 5.26
C ILE A 57 -6.20 5.27 4.26
N GLU A 58 -5.89 5.56 3.02
CA GLU A 58 -5.63 4.56 1.98
C GLU A 58 -4.28 4.85 1.33
N ILE A 59 -3.44 3.83 1.22
CA ILE A 59 -2.21 3.88 0.44
C ILE A 59 -2.42 3.08 -0.84
N SER A 60 -2.13 3.69 -1.99
CA SER A 60 -2.07 3.04 -3.29
C SER A 60 -0.61 2.77 -3.63
N ILE A 61 -0.27 1.50 -3.84
CA ILE A 61 1.11 1.01 -3.98
C ILE A 61 1.33 0.57 -5.42
N ALA A 62 2.40 1.06 -6.03
CA ALA A 62 2.81 0.71 -7.38
C ALA A 62 3.10 -0.80 -7.50
N PRO A 63 2.91 -1.39 -8.69
CA PRO A 63 3.22 -2.80 -8.92
C PRO A 63 4.70 -3.08 -8.62
N GLY A 64 4.99 -4.17 -7.90
CA GLY A 64 6.35 -4.54 -7.51
C GLY A 64 6.87 -3.88 -6.23
N CYS A 65 6.24 -2.79 -5.74
CA CYS A 65 6.71 -2.06 -4.55
C CYS A 65 6.01 -2.49 -3.24
N ARG A 66 5.17 -3.53 -3.29
CA ARG A 66 4.31 -3.90 -2.15
C ARG A 66 5.11 -4.25 -0.89
N GLU A 67 6.14 -5.07 -1.02
CA GLU A 67 6.92 -5.53 0.13
C GLU A 67 7.72 -4.40 0.75
N GLU A 68 8.31 -3.53 -0.06
CA GLU A 68 9.09 -2.37 0.39
C GLU A 68 8.21 -1.39 1.17
N ILE A 69 7.03 -1.05 0.66
CA ILE A 69 6.09 -0.14 1.33
C ILE A 69 5.53 -0.76 2.62
N LEU A 70 5.22 -2.06 2.62
CA LEU A 70 4.75 -2.73 3.84
C LEU A 70 5.86 -2.84 4.89
N SER A 71 7.10 -3.08 4.49
CA SER A 71 8.26 -3.09 5.38
C SER A 71 8.49 -1.72 6.00
N LEU A 72 8.42 -0.64 5.21
CA LEU A 72 8.48 0.73 5.70
C LEU A 72 7.39 1.01 6.75
N ILE A 73 6.12 0.70 6.46
CA ILE A 73 5.02 0.91 7.40
C ILE A 73 5.24 0.12 8.69
N ASN A 74 5.70 -1.13 8.59
CA ASN A 74 5.96 -1.96 9.76
C ASN A 74 7.10 -1.39 10.61
N HIS A 75 8.18 -0.93 9.98
CA HIS A 75 9.29 -0.29 10.69
C HIS A 75 8.85 0.99 11.41
N LEU A 76 8.07 1.86 10.75
CA LEU A 76 7.52 3.06 11.39
C LEU A 76 6.63 2.74 12.60
N LYS A 77 5.91 1.62 12.55
CA LYS A 77 5.10 1.13 13.67
C LYS A 77 5.97 0.61 14.81
N GLU A 78 7.01 -0.16 14.50
CA GLU A 78 7.94 -0.72 15.49
C GLU A 78 8.73 0.37 16.23
N GLU A 79 9.12 1.44 15.53
CA GLU A 79 9.79 2.61 16.11
C GLU A 79 8.83 3.54 16.89
N GLY A 80 7.53 3.21 16.94
CA GLY A 80 6.51 4.03 17.64
C GLY A 80 6.23 5.38 16.96
N ILE A 81 6.62 5.53 15.69
CA ILE A 81 6.44 6.75 14.91
C ILE A 81 4.99 6.86 14.43
N ILE A 82 4.35 5.74 14.10
CA ILE A 82 2.93 5.67 13.76
C ILE A 82 2.20 4.64 14.60
N HIS A 83 0.95 4.92 14.96
CA HIS A 83 0.11 4.04 15.75
C HIS A 83 -1.05 3.52 14.89
N VAL A 84 -0.81 2.38 14.25
CA VAL A 84 -1.81 1.72 13.43
C VAL A 84 -2.89 1.08 14.31
N ARG A 85 -4.13 1.46 14.06
CA ARG A 85 -5.33 0.88 14.67
C ARG A 85 -5.98 -0.05 13.66
N ASP A 86 -5.94 -1.34 13.95
CA ASP A 86 -6.68 -2.33 13.18
C ASP A 86 -8.18 -2.09 13.35
N LYS A 87 -8.91 -2.01 12.24
CA LYS A 87 -10.38 -2.17 12.33
C LYS A 87 -10.62 -3.61 12.75
N LYS A 88 -11.18 -3.82 13.95
CA LYS A 88 -11.88 -5.08 14.24
C LYS A 88 -12.93 -5.24 13.14
N THR A 89 -12.73 -6.23 12.28
CA THR A 89 -13.81 -6.82 11.52
C THR A 89 -14.68 -7.53 12.55
N ASP A 90 -15.79 -6.90 12.93
CA ASP A 90 -16.91 -7.60 13.59
C ASP A 90 -17.54 -8.62 12.63
#